data_AF-A0AAU5PR36-F1
#
_entry.id   AF-A0AAU5PR36-F1
#
_cell.length_a   1.000
_cell.length_b   1.000
_cell.length_c   1.000
_cell.angle_alpha   90.00
_cell.angle_beta   90.00
_cell.angle_gamma   90.00
#
_symmetry.space_group_name_H-M   'P 1'
#
loop_
_entity.id
_entity.type
_entity.pdbx_description
1 polymer ?
#
loop_
_entity_poly.entity_id
_entity_poly.type
_entity_poly.pdbx_seq_one_letter_code
_entity_poly.pdbx_strand_id
1 'polypeptide(L)' 'MSENLHWHKSSFSDDSGGNCVEVAHAHRPEGAAVHLRDSKQSDGPTFTVEPAAWSVFVAWQ' A
#
# COMPACT_ATOMS: atom_id res chain seq x y z
N MET A 1 3.90 -10.60 -16.26
CA MET A 1 2.45 -10.70 -16.00
C MET A 1 2.15 -9.68 -14.93
N SER A 2 1.51 -8.57 -15.27
CA SER A 2 1.24 -7.50 -14.31
C SER A 2 0.36 -8.05 -13.21
N GLU A 3 0.87 -8.07 -11.98
CA GLU A 3 0.04 -8.39 -10.83
C GLU A 3 -1.09 -7.37 -10.76
N ASN A 4 -2.32 -7.86 -10.72
CA ASN A 4 -3.49 -6.98 -10.63
C ASN A 4 -3.62 -6.52 -9.18
N LEU A 5 -2.82 -5.51 -8.82
CA LEU A 5 -2.81 -4.92 -7.49
C LEU A 5 -4.11 -4.14 -7.28
N HIS A 6 -4.95 -4.61 -6.36
CA HIS A 6 -6.14 -3.88 -5.94
C HIS A 6 -5.74 -2.84 -4.88
N TRP A 7 -5.58 -1.60 -5.32
CA TRP A 7 -5.21 -0.47 -4.48
C TRP A 7 -6.39 0.05 -3.65
N HIS A 8 -6.17 0.21 -2.35
CA HIS A 8 -7.08 0.85 -1.42
C HIS A 8 -6.49 2.18 -0.95
N LYS A 9 -7.16 3.29 -1.26
CA LYS A 9 -6.78 4.62 -0.83
C LYS A 9 -7.24 4.85 0.62
N SER A 10 -6.36 5.41 1.45
CA SER A 10 -6.69 5.76 2.84
C SER A 10 -7.79 6.83 2.89
N SER A 11 -8.71 6.72 3.86
CA SER A 11 -9.75 7.73 4.11
C SER A 11 -9.19 9.05 4.62
N PHE A 12 -7.95 9.06 5.11
CA PHE A 12 -7.23 10.28 5.53
C PHE A 12 -6.52 10.98 4.36
N SER A 13 -6.60 10.43 3.15
CA SER A 13 -6.00 11.00 1.96
C SER A 13 -6.97 11.91 1.23
N ASP A 14 -6.91 13.20 1.56
CA ASP A 14 -7.65 14.26 0.87
C ASP A 14 -6.75 15.07 -0.08
N ASP A 15 -7.40 15.81 -0.98
CA ASP A 15 -6.72 16.70 -1.93
C ASP A 15 -6.33 18.04 -1.27
N SER A 16 -6.75 18.26 -0.02
CA SER A 16 -6.57 19.48 0.78
C SER A 16 -5.20 19.58 1.45
N GLY A 17 -4.32 18.61 1.26
CA GLY A 17 -2.97 18.60 1.83
C GLY A 17 -2.72 17.52 2.89
N GLY A 18 -3.66 16.59 3.09
CA GLY A 18 -3.48 15.42 3.95
C GLY A 18 -2.50 14.36 3.39
N ASN A 19 -2.15 13.41 4.26
CA ASN A 19 -1.26 12.29 3.94
C ASN A 19 -1.90 11.38 2.88
N CYS A 20 -1.22 11.20 1.74
CA CYS A 20 -1.73 10.50 0.56
C CYS A 20 -1.09 9.12 0.40
N VAL A 21 -1.75 8.07 0.90
CA VAL A 21 -1.23 6.70 0.83
C VAL A 21 -2.28 5.76 0.27
N GLU A 22 -1.86 4.90 -0.65
CA GLU A 22 -2.62 3.73 -1.10
C GLU A 22 -1.88 2.45 -0.75
N VAL A 23 -2.64 1.41 -0.42
CA VAL A 23 -2.12 0.10 -0.03
C VAL A 23 -2.76 -0.98 -0.90
N ALA A 24 -1.99 -1.93 -1.39
CA ALA A 24 -2.49 -3.11 -2.09
C ALA A 24 -1.96 -4.39 -1.44
N HIS A 25 -2.86 -5.32 -1.15
CA HIS A 25 -2.50 -6.67 -0.72
C HIS A 25 -2.34 -7.56 -1.95
N ALA A 26 -1.12 -8.04 -2.19
CA ALA A 26 -0.81 -8.95 -3.27
C ALA A 26 -0.63 -10.36 -2.75
N HIS A 27 -1.20 -11.34 -3.46
CA HIS A 27 -0.91 -12.74 -3.26
C HIS A 27 -0.14 -13.24 -4.47
N ARG A 28 1.17 -13.48 -4.29
CA ARG A 28 2.07 -13.94 -5.33
C ARG A 28 2.36 -15.42 -5.17
N PRO A 29 2.84 -16.11 -6.22
CA PRO A 29 3.34 -17.48 -6.10
C PRO A 29 4.46 -17.62 -5.05
N GLU A 30 5.33 -16.61 -4.94
CA GLU A 30 6.40 -16.56 -3.94
C GLU A 30 5.96 -16.18 -2.52
N GLY A 31 4.73 -15.72 -2.32
CA GLY A 31 4.21 -15.31 -1.02
C GLY A 31 3.27 -14.10 -1.07
N ALA A 32 2.69 -13.77 0.08
CA ALA A 32 1.88 -12.56 0.23
C ALA A 32 2.78 -11.34 0.48
N ALA A 33 2.41 -10.20 -0.11
CA ALA A 33 3.12 -8.93 0.05
C ALA A 33 2.13 -7.78 0.23
N VAL A 34 2.56 -6.72 0.92
CA VAL A 34 1.82 -5.47 1.02
C VAL A 34 2.59 -4.40 0.28
N HIS A 35 1.96 -3.81 -0.72
CA HIS A 35 2.50 -2.70 -1.49
C HIS A 35 1.91 -1.39 -1.00
N LEU A 36 2.76 -0.38 -0.89
CA LEU A 36 2.40 0.98 -0.54
C LEU A 36 2.87 1.91 -1.64
N ARG A 37 2.06 2.92 -1.94
CA ARG A 37 2.47 4.03 -2.80
C ARG A 37 1.84 5.33 -2.38
N ASP A 38 2.42 6.41 -2.87
CA ASP A 38 1.86 7.74 -2.76
C ASP A 38 0.68 7.88 -3.72
N SER A 39 -0.50 8.27 -3.20
CA SER A 39 -1.71 8.40 -4.04
C SER A 39 -1.62 9.51 -5.08
N LYS A 40 -0.78 10.53 -4.86
CA LYS A 40 -0.55 11.65 -5.78
C LYS A 40 0.47 11.32 -6.85
N GLN A 41 1.29 10.28 -6.64
CA GLN A 41 2.29 9.78 -7.59
C GLN A 41 2.06 8.30 -7.87
N SER A 42 0.94 7.98 -8.53
CA SER A 42 0.54 6.60 -8.84
C SER A 42 1.55 5.83 -9.70
N ASP A 43 2.33 6.55 -10.52
CA ASP A 43 3.37 6.02 -11.40
C ASP A 43 4.77 6.05 -10.75
N GLY A 44 4.83 6.49 -9.49
CA GLY A 44 6.05 6.52 -8.70
C GLY A 44 6.48 5.15 -8.16
N PRO A 45 7.59 5.10 -7.41
CA PRO A 45 8.07 3.87 -6.80
C PRO A 45 7.08 3.32 -5.77
N THR A 46 6.92 1.99 -5.74
CA THR A 46 6.13 1.29 -4.74
C THR A 46 7.05 0.73 -3.65
N PHE A 47 6.66 0.93 -2.39
CA PHE A 47 7.33 0.34 -1.25
C PHE A 47 6.65 -0.98 -0.90
N THR A 48 7.42 -2.06 -0.71
CA THR A 48 6.86 -3.39 -0.46
C THR A 48 7.33 -3.89 0.90
N VAL A 49 6.40 -4.39 1.70
CA VAL A 49 6.68 -4.94 3.03
C VAL A 49 6.05 -6.31 3.19
N GLU A 50 6.63 -7.09 4.10
CA GLU A 50 6.05 -8.37 4.50
C GLU A 50 4.74 -8.15 5.27
N PRO A 51 3.71 -8.99 5.04
CA PRO A 51 2.41 -8.85 5.72
C PRO A 51 2.50 -8.88 7.24
N ALA A 52 3.40 -9.69 7.80
CA ALA A 52 3.58 -9.78 9.25
C ALA A 52 4.08 -8.46 9.85
N ALA A 53 5.09 -7.84 9.22
CA ALA A 53 5.59 -6.54 9.63
C ALA A 53 4.53 -5.45 9.48
N TRP A 54 3.77 -5.49 8.38
CA TRP A 54 2.65 -4.56 8.15
C TRP A 54 1.60 -4.63 9.25
N SER A 55 1.16 -5.84 9.62
CA SER A 55 0.16 -6.03 10.67
C SER A 55 0.60 -5.48 12.03
N VAL A 56 1.88 -5.64 12.39
CA VAL A 56 2.43 -5.06 13.62
C VAL A 56 2.46 -3.53 13.54
N PHE A 57 2.90 -2.99 12.40
CA PHE A 57 3.02 -1.55 12.19
C PHE A 57 1.67 -0.83 12.33
N VAL A 58 0.61 -1.33 11.68
CA VAL A 58 -0.71 -0.67 11.71
C VAL A 58 -1.45 -0.84 13.04
N ALA A 59 -1.05 -1.80 13.87
CA ALA A 59 -1.61 -2.01 15.21
C ALA A 59 -0.96 -1.11 16.28
N TRP A 60 0.11 -0.39 15.93
CA TRP A 60 0.80 0.50 16.85
C TRP A 60 -0.01 1.78 17.11
N GLN A 61 -0.25 2.11 18.39
CA GLN A 61 -0.99 3.27 18.86
C GLN A 61 -0.12 4.16 19.73
#